data_AF-B0MRZ8-F1
#
_entry.id   AF-B0MRZ8-F1
#
_cell.length_a   1.000
_cell.length_b   1.000
_cell.length_c   1.000
_cell.angle_alpha   90.00
_cell.angle_beta   90.00
_cell.angle_gamma   90.00
#
_symmetry.space_group_name_H-M   'P 1'
#
loop_
_entity.id
_entity.type
_entity.pdbx_description
1 polymer ?
#
loop_
_entity_poly.entity_id
_entity_poly.type
_entity_poly.pdbx_seq_one_letter_code
_entity_poly.pdbx_strand_id
1 'polypeptide(L)' 'MEPISIYVRPDGEWALIHRCKKCGELKINRIAADDNEYLLLSLACKPLANPPFPLSALSSNFGKEDK' A
#
# COMPACT_ATOMS: atom_id res chain seq x y z
N MET A 1 8.53 -14.90 5.89
CA MET A 1 7.39 -13.97 5.77
C MET A 1 7.46 -13.29 4.41
N GLU A 2 6.33 -12.97 3.79
CA GLU A 2 6.26 -12.28 2.50
C GLU A 2 5.65 -10.90 2.68
N PRO A 3 6.32 -9.79 2.27
CA PRO A 3 5.70 -8.47 2.30
C PRO A 3 4.64 -8.40 1.20
N ILE A 4 3.40 -8.06 1.57
CA ILE A 4 2.27 -8.06 0.63
C ILE A 4 1.58 -6.70 0.51
N SER A 5 1.72 -5.82 1.50
CA SER A 5 1.14 -4.48 1.48
C SER A 5 1.83 -3.54 2.45
N ILE A 6 1.53 -2.25 2.33
CA ILE A 6 1.88 -1.18 3.25
C ILE A 6 0.61 -0.71 3.96
N TYR A 7 0.72 -0.40 5.26
CA TYR A 7 -0.28 0.30 6.05
C TYR A 7 0.29 1.64 6.50
N VAL A 8 -0.41 2.73 6.18
CA VAL A 8 -0.11 4.06 6.73
C VAL A 8 -0.90 4.22 8.03
N ARG A 9 -0.18 4.29 9.15
CA ARG A 9 -0.76 4.40 10.50
C ARG A 9 -1.32 5.82 10.72
N PRO A 10 -2.16 6.04 11.75
CA PRO A 10 -2.75 7.35 12.01
C PRO A 10 -1.74 8.48 12.31
N ASP A 11 -0.56 8.10 12.80
CA ASP A 11 0.58 9.01 13.06
C ASP A 11 1.39 9.33 11.78
N GLY A 12 1.00 8.79 10.63
CA GLY A 12 1.71 8.96 9.36
C GLY A 12 2.85 7.96 9.15
N GLU A 13 3.18 7.16 10.16
CA GLU A 13 4.22 6.14 10.06
C GLU A 13 3.77 4.99 9.17
N TRP A 14 4.71 4.44 8.40
CA TRP A 14 4.43 3.29 7.55
C TRP A 14 4.74 1.98 8.30
N ALA A 15 3.93 0.97 8.01
CA ALA A 15 4.11 -0.38 8.49
C ALA A 15 3.98 -1.39 7.36
N LEU A 16 4.80 -2.43 7.39
CA LEU A 16 4.76 -3.54 6.45
C LEU A 16 3.76 -4.60 6.91
N ILE A 17 2.83 -4.97 6.03
CA ILE A 17 1.97 -6.12 6.21
C ILE A 17 2.67 -7.32 5.56
N HIS A 18 3.01 -8.29 6.39
CA HIS A 18 3.59 -9.55 5.96
C HIS A 18 2.58 -10.68 6.04
N ARG A 19 2.62 -11.61 5.08
CA ARG A 19 1.92 -12.89 5.12
C ARG A 19 2.88 -14.03 5.38
N CYS A 20 2.53 -14.93 6.29
CA CYS A 20 3.26 -16.18 6.45
C CYS A 20 2.99 -17.09 5.25
N LYS A 21 4.03 -17.50 4.52
CA LYS A 21 3.91 -18.42 3.37
C LYS A 21 3.44 -19.82 3.75
N LYS A 22 3.50 -20.21 5.04
CA LYS A 22 3.12 -21.54 5.54
C LYS A 22 1.70 -21.58 6.10
N CYS A 23 1.34 -20.67 7.02
CA CYS A 23 0.05 -20.67 7.70
C CYS A 23 -0.90 -19.54 7.26
N GLY A 24 -0.45 -18.59 6.44
CA GLY A 24 -1.26 -17.46 5.98
C GLY A 24 -1.43 -16.31 6.97
N GLU A 25 -0.91 -16.44 8.20
CA GLU A 25 -1.00 -15.39 9.22
C GLU A 25 -0.49 -14.03 8.71
N LEU A 26 -1.23 -12.97 9.02
CA LEU A 26 -0.86 -11.60 8.70
C LEU A 26 -0.21 -10.93 9.91
N LYS A 27 0.97 -10.36 9.70
CA LYS A 27 1.71 -9.63 10.73
C LYS A 27 2.03 -8.23 10.26
N ILE A 28 1.83 -7.25 11.13
CA ILE A 28 2.13 -5.85 10.90
C ILE A 28 3.40 -5.49 11.67
N ASN A 29 4.41 -5.02 10.96
CA ASN A 29 5.69 -4.59 11.54
C ASN A 29 5.93 -3.11 11.19
N ARG A 30 6.55 -2.34 12.10
CA ARG A 30 7.12 -1.04 11.73
C ARG A 30 8.26 -1.26 10.72
N ILE A 31 8.47 -0.27 9.86
CA ILE A 31 9.64 -0.22 8.98
C ILE A 31 10.90 -0.05 9.84
N ALA A 32 11.94 -0.83 9.53
CA ALA A 32 13.24 -0.76 10.16
C ALA A 32 14.20 0.14 9.37
N ALA A 33 15.27 0.60 10.00
CA ALA A 33 16.24 1.50 9.37
C ALA A 33 17.05 0.85 8.23
N ASP A 34 17.06 -0.48 8.16
CA ASP A 34 17.74 -1.29 7.15
C ASP A 34 16.79 -1.84 6.06
N ASP A 35 15.50 -1.50 6.11
CA ASP A 35 14.58 -1.80 5.02
C ASP A 35 14.94 -0.98 3.76
N ASN A 36 14.82 -1.60 2.60
CA ASN A 36 15.15 -0.94 1.33
C ASN A 36 14.00 -0.01 0.88
N GLU A 37 14.28 1.30 0.72
CA GLU A 37 13.24 2.28 0.42
C GLU A 37 12.59 2.07 -0.95
N TYR A 38 13.36 1.62 -1.95
CA TYR A 38 12.84 1.37 -3.29
C TYR A 38 11.85 0.20 -3.32
N LEU A 39 12.11 -0.85 -2.55
CA LEU A 39 11.19 -1.98 -2.44
C LEU A 39 9.91 -1.61 -1.68
N LEU A 40 10.02 -0.80 -0.63
CA LEU A 40 8.88 -0.24 0.09
C LEU A 40 7.97 0.59 -0.82
N LEU A 41 8.56 1.51 -1.59
CA LEU A 41 7.83 2.35 -2.53
C LEU A 41 7.20 1.50 -3.66
N SER A 42 7.95 0.53 -4.20
CA SER A 42 7.43 -0.39 -5.21
C SER A 42 6.19 -1.15 -4.71
N LEU A 43 6.21 -1.60 -3.46
CA LEU A 43 5.07 -2.28 -2.84
C LEU A 43 3.87 -1.33 -2.68
N ALA A 44 4.11 -0.10 -2.20
CA ALA A 44 3.07 0.92 -2.04
C ALA A 44 2.43 1.33 -3.38
N CYS A 45 3.21 1.39 -4.46
CA CYS A 45 2.76 1.77 -5.79
C CYS A 45 2.06 0.63 -6.55
N LYS A 46 2.25 -0.63 -6.14
CA LYS A 46 1.73 -1.82 -6.83
C LYS A 46 0.24 -1.76 -7.20
N PRO A 47 -0.69 -1.36 -6.29
CA PRO A 47 -2.11 -1.25 -6.65
C PRO A 47 -2.40 -0.12 -7.65
N LEU A 48 -1.62 0.97 -7.63
CA LEU A 48 -1.78 2.07 -8.60
C LEU A 48 -1.30 1.66 -9.99
N ALA A 49 -0.23 0.87 -10.06
CA ALA A 49 0.31 0.34 -11.31
C ALA A 49 -0.55 -0.80 -11.90
N ASN A 50 -1.33 -1.51 -11.06
CA ASN A 50 -2.18 -2.63 -11.46
C ASN A 50 -3.58 -2.50 -10.85
N PRO A 51 -4.33 -1.46 -11.23
CA PRO A 51 -5.63 -1.19 -10.63
C PRO A 51 -6.65 -2.25 -11.09
N PRO A 52 -7.63 -2.63 -10.24
CA PRO A 52 -8.68 -3.57 -10.62
C PRO A 52 -9.75 -2.95 -11.53
N PHE A 53 -9.58 -1.68 -11.92
CA PHE A 53 -10.49 -0.92 -12.78
C PHE A 53 -9.70 0.12 -13.60
N PRO A 54 -10.25 0.61 -14.72
CA PRO A 54 -9.62 1.67 -15.50
C PRO A 54 -9.50 2.97 -14.70
N LEU A 55 -8.29 3.54 -14.60
CA LEU A 55 -8.07 4.81 -13.90
C LEU A 55 -8.81 5.99 -14.54
N SER A 56 -9.15 5.90 -15.84
CA SER A 56 -9.96 6.90 -16.53
C SER A 56 -11.32 7.13 -15.86
N ALA A 57 -11.86 6.12 -15.16
CA ALA A 57 -13.11 6.24 -14.40
C ALA A 57 -13.02 7.21 -13.21
N LEU A 58 -11.82 7.50 -12.70
CA LEU A 58 -11.64 8.46 -11.60
C LEU A 58 -11.90 9.90 -12.05
N SER A 59 -11.75 10.21 -13.35
CA SER A 59 -11.90 11.57 -13.89
C SER A 59 -13.32 12.15 -13.82
N SER A 60 -14.34 11.31 -13.58
CA SER A 60 -15.74 11.73 -13.71
C SER A 60 -16.28 12.53 -12.53
N ASN A 61 -15.59 12.58 -11.38
CA ASN A 61 -16.10 13.20 -10.15
C ASN A 61 -15.18 14.25 -9.48
N PHE A 62 -13.95 14.46 -9.98
CA PHE A 62 -13.09 15.55 -9.47
C PHE A 62 -13.41 16.86 -10.22
N GLY A 63 -14.50 17.54 -9.83
CA GLY A 63 -14.84 18.83 -10.45
C GLY A 63 -16.21 19.42 -10.14
N LYS A 64 -17.10 18.71 -9.42
CA LYS A 64 -18.27 19.34 -8.80
C LYS A 64 -17.89 19.76 -7.39
N GLU A 65 -17.18 20.88 -7.28
CA GLU A 65 -17.33 21.70 -6.09
C GLU A 65 -18.77 22.23 -6.12
N ASP A 66 -19.56 21.81 -5.13
CA ASP A 66 -20.87 22.38 -4.86
C ASP A 66 -20.70 23.89 -4.65
N LYS A 67 -21.10 24.68 -5.65
CA LYS A 67 -21.36 26.11 -5.49
C LYS A 67 -22.71 26.32 -4.82
#